data_AF-C0MKC7-F1
#
_entry.id   AF-C0MKC7-F1
#
_cell.length_a   1.000
_cell.length_b   1.000
_cell.length_c   1.000
_cell.angle_alpha   90.00
_cell.angle_beta   90.00
_cell.angle_gamma   90.00
#
_symmetry.space_group_name_H-M   'P 1'
#
loop_
_entity.id
_entity.type
_entity.pdbx_description
1 polymer ?
#
loop_
_entity_poly.entity_id
_entity_poly.type
_entity_poly.pdbx_seq_one_letter_code
_entity_poly.pdbx_strand_id
1 'polypeptide(L)'
;MDSKLDMFEDVNTSPSLEGDMSIPGKRTTTATSASGAPEYNTLDEPIRETVLRDIRAVGIKFYHVLYPKEKSSLLRDWDLWGPLVLCTFMATILQGSSTADSMSDNGPEFAQVFVIVWIGAAVVTLNSKLLGGNISFFQSVCVLGYCLTPVAISLIVCRVILLATQTRLLFFLRFVTTTIGFAWATYASFVFLGQSQPPHRKPLAVYPIFLFFFIISWLVLSHN
;
A
#
# COMPACT_ATOMS: atom_id res chain seq x y z
N MET A 1 -57.18 -36.75 -40.26
CA MET A 1 -57.74 -36.21 -39.01
C MET A 1 -56.74 -35.22 -38.46
N ASP A 2 -57.04 -33.96 -38.74
CA ASP A 2 -56.87 -32.80 -37.86
C ASP A 2 -55.47 -32.37 -37.42
N SER A 3 -55.03 -31.32 -38.11
CA SER A 3 -54.15 -30.27 -37.61
C SER A 3 -54.61 -29.75 -36.25
N LYS A 4 -53.69 -29.63 -35.28
CA LYS A 4 -53.87 -28.71 -34.15
C LYS A 4 -52.54 -27.99 -33.86
N LEU A 5 -52.51 -26.74 -34.29
CA LEU A 5 -51.55 -25.72 -33.89
C LEU A 5 -51.90 -25.28 -32.47
N ASP A 6 -50.99 -25.48 -31.52
CA ASP A 6 -51.02 -24.78 -30.23
C ASP A 6 -49.87 -23.76 -30.23
N MET A 7 -50.25 -22.50 -30.42
CA MET A 7 -49.44 -21.30 -30.21
C MET A 7 -49.80 -20.77 -28.83
N PHE A 8 -48.83 -20.64 -27.91
CA PHE A 8 -48.92 -19.73 -26.77
C PHE A 8 -47.53 -19.20 -26.35
N GLU A 9 -47.36 -17.91 -26.66
CA GLU A 9 -46.63 -16.79 -26.05
C GLU A 9 -45.31 -16.92 -25.27
N ASP A 10 -44.42 -16.00 -25.66
CA ASP A 10 -43.19 -15.53 -25.04
C ASP A 10 -43.27 -15.25 -23.52
N VAL A 11 -42.33 -15.78 -22.74
CA VAL A 11 -41.75 -15.05 -21.59
C VAL A 11 -40.24 -15.27 -21.57
N ASN A 12 -39.56 -14.24 -22.06
CA ASN A 12 -38.15 -13.93 -21.91
C ASN A 12 -37.68 -14.15 -20.46
N THR A 13 -36.93 -15.23 -20.20
CA THR A 13 -36.15 -15.39 -18.97
C THR A 13 -34.68 -15.52 -19.34
N SER A 14 -34.06 -14.37 -19.58
CA SER A 14 -32.62 -14.23 -19.43
C SER A 14 -32.24 -14.67 -18.01
N PRO A 15 -31.29 -15.62 -17.81
CA PRO A 15 -30.73 -15.83 -16.50
C PRO A 15 -29.92 -14.59 -16.17
N SER A 16 -30.41 -13.77 -15.24
CA SER A 16 -29.64 -12.72 -14.60
C SER A 16 -28.43 -13.38 -13.93
N LEU A 17 -27.29 -13.31 -14.59
CA LEU A 17 -25.97 -13.59 -14.01
C LEU A 17 -25.62 -12.42 -13.08
N GLU A 18 -26.38 -12.24 -12.01
CA GLU A 18 -26.09 -11.29 -10.96
C GLU A 18 -25.18 -11.98 -9.96
N GLY A 19 -23.89 -11.58 -9.98
CA GLY A 19 -22.89 -12.10 -9.07
C GLY A 19 -23.21 -11.70 -7.63
N ASP A 20 -23.57 -12.68 -6.81
CA ASP A 20 -23.69 -12.52 -5.36
C ASP A 20 -22.31 -12.27 -4.76
N MET A 21 -21.99 -11.01 -4.53
CA MET A 21 -20.76 -10.58 -3.88
C MET A 21 -21.00 -10.60 -2.37
N SER A 22 -20.67 -11.73 -1.74
CA SER A 22 -20.74 -11.91 -0.29
C SER A 22 -19.75 -11.00 0.43
N ILE A 23 -20.17 -9.78 0.76
CA ILE A 23 -19.42 -8.88 1.65
C ILE A 23 -19.62 -9.37 3.10
N PRO A 24 -18.54 -9.75 3.83
CA PRO A 24 -18.67 -10.17 5.22
C PRO A 24 -19.04 -8.95 6.08
N GLY A 25 -20.31 -8.87 6.52
CA GLY A 25 -20.74 -7.84 7.47
C GLY A 25 -22.23 -7.47 7.48
N LYS A 26 -23.02 -7.87 6.49
CA LYS A 26 -24.45 -7.52 6.44
C LYS A 26 -25.31 -8.72 6.87
N ARG A 27 -25.92 -8.63 8.05
CA ARG A 27 -26.92 -9.59 8.53
C ARG A 27 -28.04 -9.71 7.49
N THR A 28 -28.28 -10.95 7.05
CA THR A 28 -29.45 -11.36 6.29
C THR A 28 -30.72 -11.06 7.09
N THR A 29 -31.47 -10.04 6.69
CA THR A 29 -32.89 -9.93 6.98
C THR A 29 -33.63 -10.07 5.67
N THR A 30 -34.03 -11.30 5.37
CA THR A 30 -35.14 -11.60 4.48
C THR A 30 -36.41 -10.99 5.06
N ALA A 31 -36.90 -9.89 4.48
CA ALA A 31 -38.28 -9.44 4.63
C ALA A 31 -38.65 -8.53 3.45
N THR A 32 -39.38 -9.12 2.52
CA THR A 32 -40.60 -8.55 1.92
C THR A 32 -40.56 -7.12 1.42
N SER A 33 -40.62 -6.99 0.09
CA SER A 33 -40.99 -5.78 -0.65
C SER A 33 -42.20 -5.08 -0.01
N ALA A 34 -41.97 -3.89 0.53
CA ALA A 34 -43.01 -2.93 0.85
C ALA A 34 -42.43 -1.51 0.69
N SER A 35 -42.83 -0.87 -0.41
CA SER A 35 -43.13 0.57 -0.51
C SER A 35 -42.08 1.58 0.01
N GLY A 36 -41.39 2.23 -0.93
CA GLY A 36 -41.11 3.67 -0.82
C GLY A 36 -39.85 4.14 -0.08
N ALA A 37 -38.80 3.34 0.02
CA ALA A 37 -37.48 3.85 0.42
C ALA A 37 -36.59 4.02 -0.82
N PRO A 38 -35.93 5.18 -1.04
CA PRO A 38 -34.91 5.26 -2.08
C PRO A 38 -33.84 4.24 -1.75
N GLU A 39 -33.60 3.39 -2.73
CA GLU A 39 -32.46 2.49 -2.81
C GLU A 39 -31.20 3.34 -2.64
N TYR A 40 -30.60 3.33 -1.44
CA TYR A 40 -29.31 3.95 -1.19
C TYR A 40 -28.26 3.16 -1.96
N ASN A 41 -28.18 3.45 -3.25
CA ASN A 41 -27.10 3.08 -4.15
C ASN A 41 -25.83 3.73 -3.62
N THR A 42 -24.71 3.03 -3.73
CA THR A 42 -23.34 3.52 -3.49
C THR A 42 -22.94 4.73 -4.36
N LEU A 43 -23.89 5.28 -5.12
CA LEU A 43 -23.75 6.46 -5.97
C LEU A 43 -24.22 7.75 -5.28
N ASP A 44 -24.96 7.66 -4.16
CA ASP A 44 -25.42 8.84 -3.39
C ASP A 44 -24.59 9.11 -2.11
N GLU A 45 -23.57 8.30 -1.85
CA GLU A 45 -22.62 8.59 -0.78
C GLU A 45 -21.73 9.77 -1.24
N PRO A 46 -21.68 10.90 -0.50
CA PRO A 46 -20.89 12.05 -0.93
C PRO A 46 -19.43 11.61 -1.09
N ILE A 47 -18.76 12.09 -2.13
CA ILE A 47 -17.37 11.71 -2.49
C ILE A 47 -16.43 11.77 -1.26
N ARG A 48 -16.69 12.71 -0.34
CA ARG A 48 -15.96 12.85 0.93
C ARG A 48 -16.03 11.60 1.82
N GLU A 49 -17.16 10.89 1.87
CA GLU A 49 -17.37 9.71 2.71
C GLU A 49 -16.68 8.49 2.11
N THR A 50 -16.67 8.37 0.77
CA THR A 50 -15.85 7.39 0.06
C THR A 50 -14.36 7.64 0.29
N VAL A 51 -13.89 8.87 0.09
CA VAL A 51 -12.48 9.24 0.28
C VAL A 51 -12.05 9.08 1.74
N LEU A 52 -12.91 9.44 2.70
CA LEU A 52 -12.64 9.28 4.13
C LEU A 52 -12.56 7.81 4.53
N ARG A 53 -13.43 6.95 3.97
CA ARG A 53 -13.41 5.50 4.19
C ARG A 53 -12.09 4.90 3.70
N ASP A 54 -11.66 5.26 2.50
CA ASP A 54 -10.40 4.78 1.94
C ASP A 54 -9.22 5.30 2.80
N ILE A 55 -9.12 6.61 3.09
CA ILE A 55 -8.10 7.18 3.99
C ILE A 55 -8.03 6.50 5.34
N ARG A 56 -9.19 6.16 5.93
CA ARG A 56 -9.23 5.42 7.18
C ARG A 56 -8.66 4.01 7.03
N ALA A 57 -9.01 3.30 5.95
CA ALA A 57 -8.50 1.95 5.68
C ALA A 57 -6.97 1.95 5.49
N VAL A 58 -6.43 2.92 4.76
CA VAL A 58 -4.97 3.07 4.60
C VAL A 58 -4.28 3.52 5.88
N GLY A 59 -4.90 4.42 6.66
CA GLY A 59 -4.39 4.82 7.97
C GLY A 59 -4.27 3.65 8.94
N ILE A 60 -5.24 2.74 8.94
CA ILE A 60 -5.19 1.51 9.75
C ILE A 60 -4.04 0.60 9.29
N LYS A 61 -3.79 0.49 7.99
CA LYS A 61 -2.66 -0.29 7.43
C LYS A 61 -1.30 0.31 7.81
N PHE A 62 -1.16 1.63 7.75
CA PHE A 62 0.02 2.34 8.24
C PHE A 62 0.27 2.09 9.72
N TYR A 63 -0.78 2.10 10.55
CA TYR A 63 -0.67 1.75 11.96
C TYR A 63 -0.19 0.30 12.19
N HIS A 64 -0.65 -0.66 11.37
CA HIS A 64 -0.19 -2.05 11.45
C HIS A 64 1.30 -2.22 11.10
N VAL A 65 1.85 -1.37 10.23
CA VAL A 65 3.29 -1.38 9.95
C VAL A 65 4.09 -0.77 11.10
N LEU A 66 3.58 0.29 11.71
CA LEU A 66 4.17 0.89 12.91
C LEU A 66 4.11 -0.03 14.12
N TYR A 67 3.08 -0.88 14.21
CA TYR A 67 2.95 -1.86 15.26
C TYR A 67 2.60 -3.23 14.66
N PRO A 68 3.61 -3.99 14.21
CA PRO A 68 3.41 -5.28 13.55
C PRO A 68 2.86 -6.30 14.55
N LYS A 69 1.53 -6.35 14.65
CA LYS A 69 0.79 -7.48 15.21
C LYS A 69 0.44 -8.41 14.06
N GLU A 70 0.53 -9.72 14.30
CA GLU A 70 0.29 -10.81 13.35
C GLU A 70 -1.15 -10.83 12.83
N LYS A 71 -1.53 -9.83 12.04
CA LYS A 71 -2.85 -9.71 11.42
C LYS A 71 -2.64 -9.72 9.92
N SER A 72 -3.09 -10.80 9.30
CA SER A 72 -3.09 -11.01 7.84
C SER A 72 -4.00 -10.05 7.07
N SER A 73 -4.54 -9.01 7.70
CA SER A 73 -5.37 -7.98 7.05
C SER A 73 -4.61 -7.23 5.96
N LEU A 74 -3.33 -6.91 6.19
CA LEU A 74 -2.47 -6.28 5.19
C LEU A 74 -2.24 -7.16 3.95
N LEU A 75 -2.26 -8.49 4.14
CA LEU A 75 -2.14 -9.45 3.05
C LEU A 75 -3.48 -9.65 2.33
N ARG A 76 -4.62 -9.54 3.02
CA ARG A 76 -5.92 -9.84 2.39
C ARG A 76 -6.45 -8.70 1.52
N ASP A 77 -6.22 -7.45 1.92
CA ASP A 77 -6.81 -6.29 1.25
C ASP A 77 -5.78 -5.55 0.41
N TRP A 78 -5.92 -5.67 -0.90
CA TRP A 78 -5.02 -5.08 -1.88
C TRP A 78 -5.40 -3.66 -2.21
N ASP A 79 -4.43 -2.78 -2.06
CA ASP A 79 -4.65 -1.35 -2.14
C ASP A 79 -3.33 -0.71 -2.55
N LEU A 80 -3.32 -0.17 -3.76
CA LEU A 80 -2.14 0.45 -4.36
C LEU A 80 -2.10 1.96 -4.08
N TRP A 81 -3.22 2.55 -3.67
CA TRP A 81 -3.34 3.99 -3.53
C TRP A 81 -2.61 4.48 -2.26
N GLY A 82 -2.62 3.71 -1.17
CA GLY A 82 -1.85 4.04 0.04
C GLY A 82 -0.33 4.10 -0.20
N PRO A 83 0.31 3.04 -0.73
CA PRO A 83 1.72 3.03 -1.10
C PRO A 83 2.11 4.13 -2.09
N LEU A 84 1.24 4.40 -3.08
CA LEU A 84 1.46 5.47 -4.06
C LEU A 84 1.49 6.83 -3.37
N VAL A 85 0.47 7.15 -2.56
CA VAL A 85 0.40 8.41 -1.82
C VAL A 85 1.61 8.57 -0.90
N LEU A 86 2.01 7.52 -0.20
CA LEU A 86 3.19 7.54 0.67
C LEU A 86 4.48 7.80 -0.13
N CYS A 87 4.67 7.13 -1.26
CA CYS A 87 5.83 7.31 -2.12
C CYS A 87 5.90 8.74 -2.67
N THR A 88 4.79 9.27 -3.17
CA THR A 88 4.68 10.65 -3.67
C THR A 88 4.98 11.65 -2.56
N PHE A 89 4.42 11.45 -1.37
CA PHE A 89 4.68 12.30 -0.20
C PHE A 89 6.16 12.32 0.18
N MET A 90 6.80 11.16 0.23
CA MET A 90 8.23 11.04 0.52
C MET A 90 9.08 11.74 -0.55
N ALA A 91 8.78 11.53 -1.82
CA ALA A 91 9.47 12.16 -2.95
C ALA A 91 9.32 13.69 -2.93
N THR A 92 8.12 14.21 -2.66
CA THR A 92 7.85 15.65 -2.56
C THR A 92 8.59 16.28 -1.39
N ILE A 93 8.62 15.63 -0.21
CA ILE A 93 9.42 16.12 0.90
C ILE A 93 10.88 16.17 0.49
N LEU A 94 11.42 15.09 -0.09
CA LEU A 94 12.83 15.04 -0.43
C LEU A 94 13.24 16.13 -1.43
N GLN A 95 12.43 16.35 -2.48
CA GLN A 95 12.65 17.39 -3.48
C GLN A 95 12.77 18.80 -2.87
N GLY A 96 12.04 19.08 -1.78
CA GLY A 96 12.08 20.38 -1.11
C GLY A 96 13.33 20.66 -0.27
N SER A 97 14.32 19.76 -0.26
CA SER A 97 15.60 19.95 0.44
C SER A 97 16.66 20.64 -0.43
N SER A 98 16.49 20.60 -1.76
CA SER A 98 17.42 21.15 -2.75
C SER A 98 17.26 22.67 -2.85
N THR A 99 17.71 23.39 -1.82
CA THR A 99 17.70 24.86 -1.81
C THR A 99 19.05 25.40 -2.31
N ALA A 100 19.02 25.89 -3.56
CA ALA A 100 19.65 27.13 -4.04
C ALA A 100 21.15 27.24 -4.37
N ASP A 101 21.98 26.19 -4.45
CA ASP A 101 23.37 26.36 -4.90
C ASP A 101 23.86 25.24 -5.85
N SER A 102 23.45 25.29 -7.12
CA SER A 102 24.28 25.01 -8.32
C SER A 102 23.42 24.88 -9.58
N MET A 103 23.75 25.68 -10.59
CA MET A 103 22.93 26.00 -11.75
C MET A 103 23.04 24.97 -12.89
N SER A 104 23.26 23.68 -12.63
CA SER A 104 23.49 22.73 -13.74
C SER A 104 23.18 21.25 -13.54
N ASP A 105 22.60 20.79 -12.42
CA ASP A 105 22.23 19.36 -12.31
C ASP A 105 21.04 19.10 -11.37
N ASN A 106 19.99 19.90 -11.51
CA ASN A 106 18.70 19.62 -10.88
C ASN A 106 18.03 18.47 -11.65
N GLY A 107 18.49 17.24 -11.40
CA GLY A 107 17.83 16.05 -11.91
C GLY A 107 16.38 15.95 -11.41
N PRO A 108 15.54 15.11 -12.04
CA PRO A 108 14.19 14.86 -11.56
C PRO A 108 14.23 13.93 -10.32
N GLU A 109 14.62 14.47 -9.16
CA GLU A 109 14.72 13.73 -7.89
C GLU A 109 13.40 13.05 -7.50
N PHE A 110 12.28 13.73 -7.76
CA PHE A 110 10.94 13.13 -7.62
C PHE A 110 10.80 11.84 -8.45
N ALA A 111 11.18 11.87 -9.72
CA ALA A 111 11.07 10.73 -10.61
C ALA A 111 12.06 9.63 -10.19
N GLN A 112 13.25 10.00 -9.73
CA GLN A 112 14.25 9.05 -9.22
C GLN A 112 13.69 8.25 -8.04
N VAL A 113 13.16 8.91 -7.00
CA VAL A 113 12.59 8.23 -5.82
C VAL A 113 11.41 7.35 -6.24
N PHE A 114 10.52 7.90 -7.07
CA PHE A 114 9.35 7.16 -7.55
C PHE A 114 9.74 5.89 -8.30
N VAL A 115 10.65 6.00 -9.28
CA VAL A 115 11.11 4.86 -10.09
C VAL A 115 11.83 3.82 -9.23
N ILE A 116 12.70 4.24 -8.30
CA ILE A 116 13.43 3.31 -7.41
C ILE A 116 12.45 2.54 -6.51
N VAL A 117 11.44 3.20 -5.94
CA VAL A 117 10.45 2.54 -5.07
C VAL A 117 9.64 1.51 -5.86
N TRP A 118 9.11 1.89 -7.04
CA TRP A 118 8.26 1.01 -7.84
C TRP A 118 9.02 -0.15 -8.47
N ILE A 119 10.16 0.12 -9.13
CA ILE A 119 10.99 -0.94 -9.72
C ILE A 119 11.59 -1.80 -8.63
N GLY A 120 12.08 -1.21 -7.54
CA GLY A 120 12.60 -1.94 -6.39
C GLY A 120 11.56 -2.88 -5.80
N ALA A 121 10.35 -2.39 -5.53
CA ALA A 121 9.26 -3.23 -5.03
C ALA A 121 8.86 -4.34 -6.02
N ALA A 122 8.87 -4.06 -7.33
CA ALA A 122 8.62 -5.06 -8.36
C ALA A 122 9.69 -6.16 -8.37
N VAL A 123 10.98 -5.80 -8.31
CA VAL A 123 12.11 -6.75 -8.27
C VAL A 123 12.05 -7.61 -7.01
N VAL A 124 11.87 -7.02 -5.83
CA VAL A 124 11.76 -7.76 -4.56
C VAL A 124 10.58 -8.72 -4.59
N THR A 125 9.45 -8.26 -5.15
CA THR A 125 8.25 -9.08 -5.28
C THR A 125 8.46 -10.24 -6.25
N LEU A 126 9.06 -10.00 -7.42
CA LEU A 126 9.37 -11.05 -8.40
C LEU A 126 10.26 -12.13 -7.77
N ASN A 127 11.31 -11.72 -7.05
CA ASN A 127 12.18 -12.66 -6.34
C ASN A 127 11.40 -13.48 -5.29
N SER A 128 10.55 -12.81 -4.50
CA SER A 128 9.70 -13.47 -3.50
C SER A 128 8.67 -14.43 -4.12
N LYS A 129 8.22 -14.16 -5.35
CA LYS A 129 7.31 -15.01 -6.10
C LYS A 129 8.02 -16.22 -6.71
N LEU A 130 9.18 -16.02 -7.33
CA LEU A 130 10.00 -17.08 -7.91
C LEU A 130 10.49 -18.08 -6.85
N LEU A 131 10.65 -17.63 -5.61
CA LEU A 131 10.98 -18.49 -4.47
C LEU A 131 9.84 -19.41 -4.00
N GLY A 132 8.63 -19.24 -4.54
CA GLY A 132 7.44 -20.00 -4.14
C GLY A 132 6.57 -19.31 -3.10
N GLY A 133 6.64 -17.98 -2.99
CA GLY A 133 5.75 -17.21 -2.11
C GLY A 133 4.28 -17.33 -2.53
N ASN A 134 3.40 -17.62 -1.55
CA ASN A 134 1.98 -17.87 -1.83
C ASN A 134 1.15 -16.59 -2.07
N ILE A 135 1.69 -15.40 -1.74
CA ILE A 135 1.00 -14.11 -1.86
C ILE A 135 1.01 -13.60 -3.29
N SER A 136 -0.03 -12.93 -3.80
CA SER A 136 -0.02 -12.43 -5.19
C SER A 136 0.93 -11.22 -5.38
N PHE A 137 1.28 -10.87 -6.64
CA PHE A 137 2.31 -9.86 -6.96
C PHE A 137 2.08 -8.48 -6.32
N PHE A 138 1.02 -7.75 -6.67
CA PHE A 138 0.80 -6.42 -6.09
C PHE A 138 0.53 -6.39 -4.55
N GLN A 139 0.35 -7.52 -3.85
CA GLN A 139 0.23 -7.63 -2.38
C GLN A 139 1.57 -7.34 -1.79
N SER A 140 2.56 -8.00 -2.37
CA SER A 140 3.94 -7.86 -1.97
C SER A 140 4.37 -6.43 -2.24
N VAL A 141 4.01 -5.89 -3.41
CA VAL A 141 4.27 -4.47 -3.74
C VAL A 141 3.58 -3.54 -2.74
N CYS A 142 2.30 -3.75 -2.43
CA CYS A 142 1.59 -2.87 -1.51
C CYS A 142 2.12 -2.99 -0.07
N VAL A 143 2.37 -4.20 0.42
CA VAL A 143 2.96 -4.44 1.75
C VAL A 143 4.35 -3.82 1.86
N LEU A 144 5.22 -4.00 0.86
CA LEU A 144 6.53 -3.34 0.82
C LEU A 144 6.39 -1.82 0.85
N GLY A 145 5.42 -1.28 0.11
CA GLY A 145 5.12 0.15 0.11
C GLY A 145 4.59 0.66 1.44
N TYR A 146 3.69 -0.06 2.11
CA TYR A 146 3.23 0.29 3.46
C TYR A 146 4.39 0.22 4.46
N CYS A 147 5.31 -0.73 4.29
CA CYS A 147 6.51 -0.87 5.13
C CYS A 147 7.48 0.33 5.01
N LEU A 148 7.31 1.23 4.04
CA LEU A 148 8.08 2.48 3.97
C LEU A 148 7.61 3.55 4.97
N THR A 149 6.47 3.36 5.65
CA THR A 149 5.92 4.33 6.62
C THR A 149 6.89 4.74 7.73
N PRO A 150 7.62 3.82 8.40
CA PRO A 150 8.61 4.17 9.42
C PRO A 150 9.76 5.02 8.85
N VAL A 151 10.12 4.79 7.57
CA VAL A 151 11.13 5.58 6.86
C VAL A 151 10.59 6.97 6.54
N ALA A 152 9.33 7.09 6.11
CA ALA A 152 8.67 8.37 5.88
C ALA A 152 8.54 9.20 7.16
N ILE A 153 8.22 8.57 8.30
CA ILE A 153 8.22 9.23 9.61
C ILE A 153 9.63 9.69 9.99
N SER A 154 10.64 8.85 9.76
CA SER A 154 12.03 9.22 10.01
C SER A 154 12.43 10.44 9.17
N LEU A 155 12.00 10.51 7.91
CA LEU A 155 12.20 11.68 7.04
C LEU A 155 11.54 12.95 7.61
N ILE A 156 10.28 12.87 8.08
CA ILE A 156 9.61 14.02 8.71
C ILE A 156 10.40 14.48 9.94
N VAL A 157 10.81 13.54 10.80
CA VAL A 157 11.59 13.85 12.01
C VAL A 157 12.92 14.50 11.63
N CYS A 158 13.62 13.97 10.61
CA CYS A 158 14.86 14.57 10.08
C CYS A 158 14.63 16.02 9.61
N ARG A 159 13.47 16.31 8.99
CA ARG A 159 13.14 17.66 8.54
C ARG A 159 12.82 18.62 9.68
N VAL A 160 12.13 18.16 10.72
CA VAL A 160 11.92 18.97 11.93
C VAL A 160 13.26 19.27 12.61
N ILE A 161 14.19 18.30 12.65
CA ILE A 161 15.54 18.48 13.19
C ILE A 161 16.35 19.51 12.39
N LEU A 162 16.20 19.55 11.06
CA LEU A 162 16.88 20.52 10.19
C LEU A 162 16.48 21.98 10.47
N LEU A 163 15.29 22.23 11.05
CA LEU A 163 14.87 23.58 11.46
C LEU A 163 15.66 24.11 12.66
N ALA A 164 16.34 23.24 13.41
CA ALA A 164 17.20 23.62 14.54
C ALA A 164 18.64 23.90 14.08
N THR A 165 19.40 24.65 14.90
CA THR A 165 20.76 25.09 14.60
C THR A 165 21.70 23.90 14.38
N GLN A 166 22.31 23.80 13.19
CA GLN A 166 23.12 22.64 12.80
C GLN A 166 24.35 22.46 13.71
N THR A 167 24.38 21.33 14.41
CA THR A 167 25.50 20.90 15.25
C THR A 167 25.88 19.46 14.91
N ARG A 168 27.11 19.06 15.24
CA ARG A 168 27.58 17.67 15.06
C ARG A 168 26.65 16.63 15.72
N LEU A 169 25.96 17.01 16.80
CA LEU A 169 24.99 16.15 17.47
C LEU A 169 23.70 15.95 16.67
N LEU A 170 23.19 16.96 15.96
CA LEU A 170 21.97 16.80 15.15
C LEU A 170 22.23 15.93 13.91
N PHE A 171 23.43 16.01 13.32
CA PHE A 171 23.82 15.08 12.26
C PHE A 171 23.83 13.62 12.76
N PHE A 172 24.40 13.37 13.93
CA PHE A 172 24.38 12.04 14.54
C PHE A 172 22.96 11.57 14.86
N LEU A 173 22.12 12.47 15.40
CA LEU A 173 20.73 12.16 15.73
C LEU A 173 19.92 11.82 14.47
N ARG A 174 20.15 12.54 13.36
CA ARG A 174 19.57 12.23 12.05
C ARG A 174 19.93 10.84 11.57
N PHE A 175 21.23 10.51 11.61
CA PHE A 175 21.73 9.18 11.25
C PHE A 175 21.07 8.07 12.08
N VAL A 176 20.95 8.28 13.39
CA VAL A 176 20.28 7.34 14.31
C VAL A 176 18.80 7.19 13.95
N THR A 177 18.07 8.29 13.75
CA THR A 177 16.65 8.25 13.39
C THR A 177 16.43 7.51 12.06
N THR A 178 17.21 7.79 11.02
CA THR A 178 17.11 7.09 9.74
C THR A 178 17.41 5.60 9.88
N THR A 179 18.40 5.24 10.70
CA THR A 179 18.76 3.83 10.96
C THR A 179 17.66 3.08 11.71
N ILE A 180 17.00 3.73 12.67
CA ILE A 180 15.84 3.16 13.37
C ILE A 180 14.69 2.94 12.40
N GLY A 181 14.38 3.94 11.55
CA GLY A 181 13.36 3.81 10.51
C GLY A 181 13.63 2.66 9.54
N PHE A 182 14.88 2.55 9.08
CA PHE A 182 15.36 1.46 8.24
C PHE A 182 15.16 0.08 8.90
N ALA A 183 15.63 -0.07 10.15
CA ALA A 183 15.55 -1.31 10.89
C ALA A 183 14.08 -1.71 11.12
N TRP A 184 13.22 -0.75 11.47
CA TRP A 184 11.80 -1.00 11.69
C TRP A 184 11.07 -1.40 10.40
N ALA A 185 11.33 -0.71 9.29
CA ALA A 185 10.74 -1.03 8.00
C ALA A 185 11.14 -2.43 7.52
N THR A 186 12.42 -2.77 7.66
CA THR A 186 12.95 -4.09 7.32
C THR A 186 12.33 -5.17 8.21
N TYR A 187 12.23 -4.93 9.52
CA TYR A 187 11.59 -5.84 10.46
C TYR A 187 10.11 -6.07 10.14
N ALA A 188 9.33 -5.00 9.94
CA ALA A 188 7.91 -5.09 9.59
C ALA A 188 7.72 -5.87 8.29
N SER A 189 8.50 -5.56 7.25
CA SER A 189 8.46 -6.28 5.99
C SER A 189 8.80 -7.76 6.14
N PHE A 190 9.83 -8.08 6.93
CA PHE A 190 10.17 -9.47 7.24
C PHE A 190 9.04 -10.22 7.95
N VAL A 191 8.37 -9.58 8.92
CA VAL A 191 7.24 -10.20 9.63
C VAL A 191 6.08 -10.49 8.66
N PHE A 192 5.72 -9.58 7.76
CA PHE A 192 4.58 -9.79 6.85
C PHE A 192 4.91 -10.72 5.67
N LEU A 193 6.04 -10.50 5.00
CA LEU A 193 6.44 -11.29 3.82
C LEU A 193 7.10 -12.60 4.20
N GLY A 194 7.82 -12.67 5.32
CA GLY A 194 8.52 -13.87 5.77
C GLY A 194 7.58 -15.00 6.18
N GLN A 195 6.35 -14.72 6.62
CA GLN A 195 5.32 -15.75 6.86
C GLN A 195 4.78 -16.34 5.56
N SER A 196 4.91 -15.61 4.46
CA SER A 196 4.41 -16.03 3.15
C SER A 196 5.39 -16.91 2.37
N GLN A 197 6.61 -17.07 2.88
CA GLN A 197 7.70 -17.80 2.27
C GLN A 197 7.92 -19.16 2.95
N PRO A 198 8.27 -20.22 2.20
CA PRO A 198 8.55 -21.53 2.79
C PRO A 198 9.75 -21.46 3.77
N PRO A 199 9.71 -22.17 4.92
CA PRO A 199 10.70 -22.04 6.00
C PRO A 199 12.16 -22.18 5.55
N HIS A 200 12.42 -23.04 4.57
CA HIS A 200 13.76 -23.33 4.05
C HIS A 200 14.32 -22.22 3.13
N ARG A 201 13.48 -21.32 2.61
CA ARG A 201 13.88 -20.27 1.64
C ARG A 201 13.71 -18.84 2.17
N LYS A 202 13.25 -18.68 3.42
CA LYS A 202 13.11 -17.38 4.10
C LYS A 202 14.34 -16.47 3.97
N PRO A 203 15.59 -16.92 4.24
CA PRO A 203 16.75 -16.03 4.18
C PRO A 203 17.04 -15.49 2.76
N LEU A 204 16.76 -16.29 1.71
CA LEU A 204 16.95 -15.85 0.32
C LEU A 204 15.95 -14.76 -0.08
N ALA A 205 14.74 -14.76 0.49
CA ALA A 205 13.76 -13.70 0.29
C ALA A 205 14.10 -12.41 1.06
N VAL A 206 14.80 -12.52 2.19
CA VAL A 206 15.17 -11.35 3.03
C VAL A 206 16.21 -10.47 2.37
N TYR A 207 17.17 -11.05 1.64
CA TYR A 207 18.25 -10.30 1.00
C TYR A 207 17.76 -9.13 0.11
N PRO A 208 16.87 -9.35 -0.88
CA PRO A 208 16.38 -8.25 -1.71
C PRO A 208 15.52 -7.25 -0.92
N ILE A 209 14.78 -7.71 0.11
CA ILE A 209 13.99 -6.83 0.98
C ILE A 209 14.90 -5.86 1.74
N PHE A 210 15.96 -6.39 2.35
CA PHE A 210 16.95 -5.59 3.08
C PHE A 210 17.61 -4.57 2.15
N LEU A 211 18.06 -5.01 0.97
CA LEU A 211 18.70 -4.15 -0.03
C LEU A 211 17.76 -3.02 -0.46
N PHE A 212 16.49 -3.32 -0.71
CA PHE A 212 15.48 -2.32 -1.05
C PHE A 212 15.35 -1.22 0.01
N PHE A 213 15.14 -1.57 1.28
CA PHE A 213 15.06 -0.56 2.34
C PHE A 213 16.39 0.16 2.56
N PHE A 214 17.52 -0.52 2.36
CA PHE A 214 18.84 0.08 2.52
C PHE A 214 19.05 1.19 1.49
N ILE A 215 18.72 0.94 0.22
CA ILE A 215 18.81 1.96 -0.84
C ILE A 215 17.89 3.14 -0.52
N ILE A 216 16.65 2.91 -0.10
CA ILE A 216 15.73 4.01 0.22
C ILE A 216 16.20 4.82 1.42
N SER A 217 16.66 4.16 2.49
CA SER A 217 17.18 4.84 3.68
C SER A 217 18.48 5.59 3.41
N TRP A 218 19.34 5.05 2.54
CA TRP A 218 20.53 5.75 2.05
C TRP A 218 20.17 6.99 1.24
N LEU A 219 19.18 6.88 0.36
CA LEU A 219 18.67 8.00 -0.42
C LEU A 219 18.14 9.10 0.52
N VAL A 220 17.34 8.74 1.53
CA VAL A 220 16.86 9.67 2.57
C VAL A 220 18.00 10.33 3.35
N LEU A 221 19.05 9.59 3.70
CA LEU A 221 20.19 10.12 4.45
C LEU A 221 21.06 11.08 3.64
N SER A 222 21.23 10.81 2.34
CA SER A 222 22.08 11.59 1.44
C SER A 222 21.47 12.93 1.02
N HIS A 223 20.15 13.01 0.95
CA HIS A 223 19.43 14.23 0.53
C HIS A 223 18.93 15.09 1.71
N ASN A 224 19.03 14.63 2.96
CA ASN A 224 18.81 15.48 4.12
C ASN A 224 20.13 15.98 4.68
#